data_AF-A0A5K1F9G9-F1
#
_entry.id   AF-A0A5K1F9G9-F1
#
_cell.length_a   1.000
_cell.length_b   1.000
_cell.length_c   1.000
_cell.angle_alpha   90.00
_cell.angle_beta   90.00
_cell.angle_gamma   90.00
#
_symmetry.space_group_name_H-M   'P 1'
#
loop_
_entity.id
_entity.type
_entity.pdbx_description
1 polymer ?
#
loop_
_entity_poly.entity_id
_entity_poly.type
_entity_poly.pdbx_seq_one_letter_code
_entity_poly.pdbx_strand_id
1 'polypeptide(L)'
;IRFYCLENRGSGASLMAKAAIASHSPALYSLAVIQFNGSGGTKNDKDLRAGVALCARAASLGHIDALREFGHCLQDGYGVRQNVAEGRRFLVQANARELACVLSAYCSGSGATLPQHHHHHDQSHHPSSPSRFRYDPTRFRPWLASLIESRWQSAGCPLLSDFGCNVPPPESHPANRFLVEWFAIRPPEGGLRLCSHASCGKPETRKHEFRRCSVCGNVNYCSRACQALDWKIRHKHECLPLGRWHDGEDEEDGGDEDDEDDGDVEEEDEEEEDDELDRRNDDFNGDSGSMQTDGAITR
;
A
#
# COMPACT_ATOMS: atom_id res chain seq x y z
N ILE A 1 -7.91 -20.11 -25.38
CA ILE A 1 -7.98 -20.60 -26.78
C ILE A 1 -9.42 -20.74 -27.26
N ARG A 2 -10.22 -21.71 -26.79
CA ARG A 2 -11.59 -21.95 -27.34
C ARG A 2 -12.52 -20.73 -27.33
N PHE A 3 -12.51 -19.96 -26.24
CA PHE A 3 -13.39 -18.80 -26.09
C PHE A 3 -13.02 -17.64 -27.03
N TYR A 4 -11.78 -17.14 -26.94
CA TYR A 4 -11.33 -15.96 -27.70
C TYR A 4 -10.75 -16.28 -29.08
N CYS A 5 -9.91 -17.31 -29.21
CA CYS A 5 -9.14 -17.57 -30.44
C CYS A 5 -9.90 -18.40 -31.47
N LEU A 6 -10.79 -19.30 -31.02
CA LEU A 6 -11.61 -20.15 -31.90
C LEU A 6 -13.07 -19.69 -31.96
N GLU A 7 -13.37 -18.55 -31.34
CA GLU A 7 -14.70 -17.92 -31.25
C GLU A 7 -15.83 -18.85 -30.76
N ASN A 8 -15.48 -19.97 -30.14
CA ASN A 8 -16.41 -20.94 -29.60
C ASN A 8 -16.71 -20.58 -28.14
N ARG A 9 -17.49 -19.51 -27.97
CA ARG A 9 -17.84 -18.92 -26.67
C ARG A 9 -18.51 -19.94 -25.74
N GLY A 10 -19.47 -20.71 -26.24
CA GLY A 10 -20.22 -21.69 -25.44
C GLY A 10 -19.35 -22.79 -24.85
N SER A 11 -18.56 -23.50 -25.67
CA SER A 11 -17.69 -24.57 -25.17
C SER A 11 -16.52 -24.02 -24.33
N GLY A 12 -15.98 -22.85 -24.72
CA GLY A 12 -14.92 -22.17 -23.97
C GLY A 12 -15.37 -21.80 -22.57
N ALA A 13 -16.51 -21.12 -22.45
CA ALA A 13 -17.09 -20.73 -21.17
C ALA A 13 -17.43 -21.94 -20.31
N SER A 14 -18.00 -23.01 -20.90
CA SER A 14 -18.31 -24.25 -20.19
C SER A 14 -17.07 -24.90 -19.57
N LEU A 15 -15.95 -24.95 -20.29
CA LEU A 15 -14.69 -25.50 -19.76
C LEU A 15 -14.11 -24.64 -18.64
N MET A 16 -14.12 -23.32 -18.79
CA MET A 16 -13.68 -22.40 -17.73
C MET A 16 -14.56 -22.52 -16.50
N ALA A 17 -15.89 -22.63 -16.67
CA ALA A 17 -16.85 -22.83 -15.58
C ALA A 17 -16.58 -24.15 -14.83
N LYS A 18 -16.34 -25.25 -15.55
CA LYS A 18 -15.97 -26.54 -14.92
C LYS A 18 -14.70 -26.42 -14.08
N ALA A 19 -13.65 -25.78 -14.59
CA ALA A 19 -12.41 -25.55 -13.84
C ALA A 19 -12.63 -24.60 -12.64
N ALA A 20 -13.46 -23.57 -12.80
CA ALA A 20 -13.80 -22.62 -11.74
C ALA A 20 -14.62 -23.26 -10.60
N ILE A 21 -15.50 -24.22 -10.90
CA ILE A 21 -16.19 -25.03 -9.89
C ILE A 21 -15.17 -25.83 -9.07
N ALA A 22 -14.13 -26.35 -9.71
CA ALA A 22 -12.99 -27.00 -9.05
C ALA A 22 -11.99 -26.02 -8.40
N SER A 23 -12.36 -24.75 -8.21
CA SER A 23 -11.52 -23.70 -7.60
C SER A 23 -10.18 -23.48 -8.32
N HIS A 24 -10.15 -23.66 -9.65
CA HIS A 24 -8.99 -23.30 -10.46
C HIS A 24 -8.91 -21.78 -10.62
N SER A 25 -7.94 -21.15 -9.96
CA SER A 25 -7.90 -19.69 -9.83
C SER A 25 -7.70 -18.93 -11.16
N PRO A 26 -6.91 -19.38 -12.14
CA PRO A 26 -6.85 -18.71 -13.46
C PRO A 26 -8.15 -18.81 -14.26
N ALA A 27 -8.93 -19.87 -14.06
CA ALA A 27 -10.21 -20.02 -14.74
C ALA A 27 -11.27 -19.09 -14.15
N LEU A 28 -11.27 -18.94 -12.81
CA LEU A 28 -12.10 -17.95 -12.13
C LEU A 28 -11.78 -16.53 -12.61
N TYR A 29 -10.49 -16.19 -12.71
CA TYR A 29 -10.06 -14.88 -13.21
C TYR A 29 -10.46 -14.66 -14.68
N SER A 30 -10.31 -15.68 -15.53
CA SER A 30 -10.74 -15.60 -16.93
C SER A 30 -12.25 -15.36 -17.07
N LEU A 31 -13.07 -15.98 -16.21
CA LEU A 31 -14.51 -15.71 -16.16
C LEU A 31 -14.81 -14.30 -15.66
N ALA A 32 -14.05 -13.77 -14.70
CA ALA A 32 -14.21 -12.39 -14.23
C ALA A 32 -14.01 -11.39 -15.37
N VAL A 33 -12.95 -11.55 -16.16
CA VAL A 33 -12.67 -10.74 -17.35
C VAL A 33 -13.82 -10.81 -18.36
N ILE A 34 -14.41 -11.99 -18.55
CA ILE A 34 -15.57 -12.16 -19.43
C ILE A 34 -16.76 -11.32 -18.95
N GLN A 35 -17.00 -11.27 -17.63
CA GLN A 35 -18.07 -10.47 -17.05
C GLN A 35 -17.82 -8.96 -17.15
N PHE A 36 -16.60 -8.51 -16.86
CA PHE A 36 -16.23 -7.10 -17.02
C PHE A 36 -16.34 -6.61 -18.46
N ASN A 37 -16.01 -7.49 -19.40
CA ASN A 37 -16.08 -7.18 -20.83
C ASN A 37 -17.47 -7.40 -21.43
N GLY A 38 -18.42 -8.03 -20.71
CA GLY A 38 -19.73 -8.39 -21.24
C GLY A 38 -19.67 -9.40 -22.41
N SER A 39 -18.60 -10.19 -22.49
CA SER A 39 -18.31 -11.04 -23.66
C SER A 39 -18.90 -12.46 -23.59
N GLY A 40 -19.58 -12.80 -22.50
CA GLY A 40 -20.04 -14.15 -22.16
C GLY A 40 -21.36 -14.59 -22.80
N GLY A 41 -22.09 -13.68 -23.45
CA GLY A 41 -23.43 -13.93 -23.98
C GLY A 41 -23.66 -13.40 -25.39
N THR A 42 -24.94 -13.25 -25.77
CA THR A 42 -25.37 -12.76 -27.10
C THR A 42 -25.47 -11.23 -27.19
N LYS A 43 -25.37 -10.53 -26.06
CA LYS A 43 -25.31 -9.07 -25.96
C LYS A 43 -24.15 -8.67 -25.04
N ASN A 44 -23.63 -7.46 -25.23
CA ASN A 44 -22.55 -6.87 -24.44
C ASN A 44 -23.03 -6.49 -23.03
N ASP A 45 -23.51 -7.48 -22.29
CA ASP A 45 -24.14 -7.33 -20.97
C ASP A 45 -23.06 -7.50 -19.91
N LYS A 46 -22.54 -6.37 -19.43
CA LYS A 46 -21.48 -6.34 -18.42
C LYS A 46 -22.09 -6.56 -17.05
N ASP A 47 -21.69 -7.63 -16.38
CA ASP A 47 -22.01 -7.85 -14.97
C ASP A 47 -20.79 -7.56 -14.10
N LEU A 48 -20.61 -6.29 -13.75
CA LEU A 48 -19.47 -5.85 -12.95
C LEU A 48 -19.46 -6.51 -11.58
N ARG A 49 -20.64 -6.69 -10.95
CA ARG A 49 -20.75 -7.31 -9.62
C ARG A 49 -20.30 -8.77 -9.65
N ALA A 50 -20.73 -9.53 -10.64
CA ALA A 50 -20.27 -10.90 -10.83
C ALA A 50 -18.77 -10.97 -11.13
N GLY A 51 -18.25 -10.04 -11.96
CA GLY A 51 -16.83 -9.91 -12.25
C GLY A 51 -16.00 -9.71 -10.97
N VAL A 52 -16.39 -8.76 -10.12
CA VAL A 52 -15.68 -8.49 -8.87
C VAL A 52 -15.75 -9.70 -7.92
N ALA A 53 -16.90 -10.36 -7.79
CA ALA A 53 -17.04 -11.54 -6.95
C ALA A 53 -16.12 -12.70 -7.40
N LEU A 54 -15.97 -12.90 -8.71
CA LEU A 54 -15.05 -13.88 -9.28
C LEU A 54 -13.59 -13.50 -9.03
N CYS A 55 -13.22 -12.22 -9.15
CA CYS A 55 -11.90 -11.72 -8.79
C CYS A 55 -11.59 -11.96 -7.30
N ALA A 56 -12.51 -11.62 -6.40
CA ALA A 56 -12.35 -11.84 -4.96
C ALA A 56 -12.12 -13.34 -4.65
N ARG A 57 -12.90 -14.23 -5.28
CA ARG A 57 -12.72 -15.67 -5.11
C ARG A 57 -11.39 -16.16 -5.67
N ALA A 58 -10.98 -15.73 -6.87
CA ALA A 58 -9.68 -16.09 -7.43
C ALA A 58 -8.50 -15.56 -6.59
N ALA A 59 -8.64 -14.35 -6.05
CA ALA A 59 -7.68 -13.70 -5.16
C ALA A 59 -7.48 -14.48 -3.83
N SER A 60 -8.57 -14.99 -3.24
CA SER A 60 -8.51 -15.86 -2.06
C SER A 60 -7.77 -17.18 -2.31
N LEU A 61 -7.70 -17.62 -3.57
CA LEU A 61 -6.96 -18.81 -4.02
C LEU A 61 -5.52 -18.49 -4.46
N GLY A 62 -5.06 -17.26 -4.23
CA GLY A 62 -3.67 -16.86 -4.49
C GLY A 62 -3.40 -16.33 -5.91
N HIS A 63 -4.42 -16.12 -6.75
CA HIS A 63 -4.19 -15.55 -8.08
C HIS A 63 -3.83 -14.07 -7.99
N ILE A 64 -2.60 -13.73 -8.39
CA ILE A 64 -2.04 -12.38 -8.19
C ILE A 64 -2.76 -11.34 -9.04
N ASP A 65 -3.04 -11.62 -10.31
CA ASP A 65 -3.76 -10.63 -11.15
C ASP A 65 -5.17 -10.35 -10.64
N ALA A 66 -5.93 -11.38 -10.29
CA ALA A 66 -7.26 -11.21 -9.70
C ALA A 66 -7.24 -10.41 -8.40
N LEU A 67 -6.19 -10.58 -7.57
CA LEU A 67 -5.99 -9.78 -6.36
C LEU A 67 -5.76 -8.30 -6.69
N ARG A 68 -4.98 -8.02 -7.74
CA ARG A 68 -4.73 -6.67 -8.24
C ARG A 68 -6.00 -6.03 -8.79
N GLU A 69 -6.72 -6.73 -9.66
CA GLU A 69 -8.00 -6.27 -10.22
C GLU A 69 -9.03 -6.01 -9.12
N PHE A 70 -9.11 -6.88 -8.11
CA PHE A 70 -9.98 -6.66 -6.96
C PHE A 70 -9.61 -5.38 -6.19
N GLY A 71 -8.31 -5.11 -6.01
CA GLY A 71 -7.81 -3.88 -5.41
C GLY A 71 -8.16 -2.62 -6.19
N HIS A 72 -8.15 -2.67 -7.53
CA HIS A 72 -8.62 -1.58 -8.38
C HIS A 72 -10.14 -1.39 -8.27
N CYS A 73 -10.92 -2.47 -8.33
CA CYS A 73 -12.37 -2.40 -8.20
C CYS A 73 -12.82 -1.74 -6.88
N LEU A 74 -12.14 -2.03 -5.77
CA LEU A 74 -12.40 -1.38 -4.48
C LEU A 74 -11.97 0.10 -4.46
N GLN A 75 -10.85 0.46 -5.08
CA GLN A 75 -10.43 1.87 -5.13
C GLN A 75 -11.38 2.74 -5.94
N ASP A 76 -11.89 2.22 -7.05
CA ASP A 76 -12.69 3.01 -7.99
C ASP A 76 -14.20 2.83 -7.77
N GLY A 77 -14.62 1.95 -6.85
CA GLY A 77 -16.03 1.58 -6.67
C GLY A 77 -16.62 0.86 -7.89
N TYR A 78 -15.77 0.17 -8.67
CA TYR A 78 -16.16 -0.47 -9.90
C TYR A 78 -16.82 -1.82 -9.63
N GLY A 79 -18.15 -1.89 -9.73
CA GLY A 79 -18.92 -3.11 -9.46
C GLY A 79 -19.06 -3.47 -7.97
N VAL A 80 -18.48 -2.69 -7.06
CA VAL A 80 -18.56 -2.84 -5.60
C VAL A 80 -18.59 -1.47 -4.92
N ARG A 81 -18.93 -1.43 -3.63
CA ARG A 81 -18.81 -0.19 -2.85
C ARG A 81 -17.33 0.21 -2.78
N GLN A 82 -17.06 1.49 -3.02
CA GLN A 82 -15.70 2.02 -2.93
C GLN A 82 -15.15 1.85 -1.51
N ASN A 83 -13.93 1.34 -1.42
CA ASN A 83 -13.12 1.26 -0.23
C ASN A 83 -11.65 1.47 -0.61
N VAL A 84 -11.24 2.73 -0.67
CA VAL A 84 -9.89 3.12 -1.11
C VAL A 84 -8.82 2.51 -0.20
N ALA A 85 -9.05 2.51 1.11
CA ALA A 85 -8.11 1.95 2.07
C ALA A 85 -7.90 0.45 1.83
N GLU A 86 -9.00 -0.31 1.67
CA GLU A 86 -8.95 -1.74 1.40
C GLU A 86 -8.33 -2.07 0.04
N GLY A 87 -8.72 -1.35 -1.01
CA GLY A 87 -8.19 -1.55 -2.36
C GLY A 87 -6.67 -1.29 -2.45
N ARG A 88 -6.17 -0.25 -1.77
CA ARG A 88 -4.72 -0.02 -1.64
C ARG A 88 -4.02 -1.20 -0.94
N ARG A 89 -4.65 -1.82 0.07
CA ARG A 89 -4.08 -3.01 0.73
C ARG A 89 -3.85 -4.14 -0.26
N PHE A 90 -4.86 -4.44 -1.06
CA PHE A 90 -4.79 -5.53 -2.02
C PHE A 90 -3.76 -5.27 -3.13
N LEU A 91 -3.60 -4.03 -3.60
CA LEU A 91 -2.56 -3.70 -4.57
C LEU A 91 -1.15 -3.90 -4.02
N VAL A 92 -0.88 -3.43 -2.80
CA VAL A 92 0.40 -3.67 -2.12
C VAL A 92 0.65 -5.16 -1.97
N GLN A 93 -0.36 -5.92 -1.55
CA GLN A 93 -0.27 -7.36 -1.38
C GLN A 93 0.00 -8.09 -2.70
N ALA A 94 -0.61 -7.67 -3.81
CA ALA A 94 -0.35 -8.24 -5.12
C ALA A 94 1.11 -8.06 -5.55
N ASN A 95 1.65 -6.84 -5.39
CA ASN A 95 3.05 -6.55 -5.71
C ASN A 95 4.02 -7.35 -4.83
N ALA A 96 3.73 -7.48 -3.54
CA ALA A 96 4.54 -8.28 -2.62
C ALA A 96 4.56 -9.76 -3.01
N ARG A 97 3.41 -10.33 -3.39
CA ARG A 97 3.31 -11.74 -3.85
C ARG A 97 4.04 -11.96 -5.17
N GLU A 98 3.94 -11.03 -6.11
CA GLU A 98 4.65 -11.10 -7.38
C GLU A 98 6.18 -11.10 -7.19
N LEU A 99 6.67 -10.17 -6.37
CA LEU A 99 8.09 -10.11 -6.02
C LEU A 99 8.55 -11.41 -5.33
N ALA A 100 7.76 -11.94 -4.40
CA ALA A 100 8.08 -13.21 -3.74
C ALA A 100 8.16 -14.38 -4.73
N CYS A 101 7.26 -14.46 -5.71
CA CYS A 101 7.30 -15.47 -6.77
C CYS A 101 8.58 -15.34 -7.63
N VAL A 102 8.95 -14.12 -8.02
CA VAL A 102 10.17 -13.86 -8.81
C VAL A 102 11.43 -14.25 -8.03
N LEU A 103 11.53 -13.84 -6.76
CA LEU A 103 12.67 -14.17 -5.92
C LEU A 103 12.78 -15.68 -5.66
N SER A 104 11.65 -16.35 -5.41
CA SER A 104 11.60 -17.81 -5.24
C SER A 104 12.07 -18.56 -6.49
N ALA A 105 11.69 -18.08 -7.68
CA ALA A 105 12.13 -18.68 -8.95
C ALA A 105 13.65 -18.53 -9.13
N TYR A 106 14.20 -17.36 -8.77
CA TYR A 106 15.64 -17.09 -8.83
C TYR A 106 16.45 -17.96 -7.86
N CYS A 107 15.98 -18.13 -6.63
CA CYS A 107 16.65 -18.98 -5.63
C CYS A 107 16.59 -20.48 -5.95
N SER A 108 15.57 -20.93 -6.68
CA SER A 108 15.39 -22.34 -7.05
C SER A 108 16.27 -22.81 -8.21
N GLY A 109 17.22 -21.98 -8.68
CA GLY A 109 18.17 -22.33 -9.74
C GLY A 109 17.54 -22.62 -11.11
N SER A 110 16.23 -22.43 -11.25
CA SER A 110 15.52 -22.56 -12.51
C SER A 110 15.67 -21.23 -13.23
N GLY A 111 16.47 -21.20 -14.30
CA GLY A 111 16.45 -20.11 -15.28
C GLY A 111 15.11 -20.07 -16.00
N ALA A 112 14.03 -19.79 -15.27
CA ALA A 112 12.69 -19.71 -15.79
C ALA A 112 12.50 -18.33 -16.43
N THR A 113 12.31 -18.33 -17.74
CA THR A 113 11.74 -17.21 -18.49
C THR A 113 10.44 -16.77 -17.81
N LEU A 114 10.35 -15.47 -17.47
CA LEU A 114 9.14 -14.87 -16.92
C LEU A 114 7.90 -15.26 -17.76
N PRO A 115 6.73 -15.49 -17.13
CA PRO A 115 5.47 -15.29 -17.82
C PRO A 115 5.37 -13.80 -18.18
N GLN A 116 5.41 -13.46 -19.47
CA GLN A 116 4.99 -12.14 -19.91
C GLN A 116 3.50 -11.99 -19.56
N HIS A 117 3.21 -11.23 -18.50
CA HIS A 117 1.88 -10.71 -18.26
C HIS A 117 1.58 -9.70 -19.38
N HIS A 118 0.78 -10.14 -20.36
CA HIS A 118 0.24 -9.25 -21.38
C HIS A 118 -0.80 -8.33 -20.74
N HIS A 119 -0.37 -7.15 -20.28
CA HIS A 119 -1.27 -6.01 -20.26
C HIS A 119 -1.60 -5.67 -21.71
N HIS A 120 -2.85 -5.89 -22.12
CA HIS A 120 -3.39 -5.29 -23.34
C HIS A 120 -3.55 -3.79 -23.09
N HIS A 121 -2.44 -3.06 -23.17
CA HIS A 121 -2.45 -1.63 -23.46
C HIS A 121 -2.17 -1.51 -24.96
N ASP A 122 -3.20 -1.13 -25.70
CA ASP A 122 -3.08 -0.81 -27.12
C ASP A 122 -2.16 0.40 -27.28
N GLN A 123 -1.02 0.20 -27.94
CA GLN A 123 -0.19 1.24 -28.53
C GLN A 123 0.78 0.60 -29.54
N SER A 124 0.57 0.93 -30.81
CA SER A 124 1.38 0.57 -31.97
C SER A 124 2.83 1.05 -31.90
N HIS A 125 3.80 0.21 -32.30
CA HIS A 125 4.91 0.47 -33.26
C HIS A 125 6.10 -0.54 -33.11
N HIS A 126 6.87 -0.67 -34.20
CA HIS A 126 7.76 -1.77 -34.66
C HIS A 126 9.21 -1.79 -34.03
N PRO A 127 10.16 -2.70 -34.43
CA PRO A 127 11.16 -3.33 -33.54
C PRO A 127 12.63 -3.00 -33.85
N SER A 128 13.56 -3.40 -32.96
CA SER A 128 14.80 -4.13 -33.30
C SER A 128 15.62 -4.54 -32.05
N SER A 129 16.19 -5.76 -32.10
CA SER A 129 17.21 -6.37 -31.20
C SER A 129 18.59 -5.68 -31.35
N PRO A 130 19.64 -5.86 -30.48
CA PRO A 130 20.19 -7.19 -30.13
C PRO A 130 21.00 -7.38 -28.80
N SER A 131 21.35 -8.66 -28.58
CA SER A 131 22.62 -9.20 -28.04
C SER A 131 22.60 -9.89 -26.66
N ARG A 132 22.97 -11.18 -26.69
CA ARG A 132 23.06 -12.12 -25.56
C ARG A 132 24.39 -11.94 -24.82
N PHE A 133 24.32 -11.59 -23.53
CA PHE A 133 25.41 -11.86 -22.57
C PHE A 133 25.21 -13.25 -21.95
N ARG A 134 26.26 -14.09 -21.95
CA ARG A 134 26.27 -15.39 -21.24
C ARG A 134 26.61 -15.13 -19.77
N TYR A 135 25.83 -15.72 -18.86
CA TYR A 135 26.03 -15.66 -17.41
C TYR A 135 26.81 -16.88 -16.92
N ASP A 136 27.80 -16.66 -16.04
CA ASP A 136 28.65 -17.67 -15.39
C ASP A 136 28.04 -18.07 -14.02
N PRO A 137 27.64 -19.34 -13.82
CA PRO A 137 26.89 -19.78 -12.63
C PRO A 137 27.75 -20.09 -11.40
N THR A 138 29.07 -19.84 -11.41
CA THR A 138 29.97 -20.29 -10.33
C THR A 138 30.20 -19.28 -9.19
N ARG A 139 29.53 -18.12 -9.19
CA ARG A 139 29.59 -17.13 -8.10
C ARG A 139 28.41 -17.21 -7.12
N PHE A 140 28.05 -18.42 -6.69
CA PHE A 140 27.13 -18.60 -5.56
C PHE A 140 27.88 -18.43 -4.24
N ARG A 141 27.62 -17.33 -3.52
CA ARG A 141 28.03 -17.16 -2.12
C ARG A 141 26.95 -17.79 -1.21
N PRO A 142 27.23 -18.85 -0.43
CA PRO A 142 26.22 -19.62 0.33
C PRO A 142 25.52 -18.88 1.47
N TRP A 143 25.91 -17.64 1.79
CA TRP A 143 25.39 -16.93 2.96
C TRP A 143 24.01 -16.29 2.73
N LEU A 144 23.60 -16.06 1.47
CA LEU A 144 22.32 -15.42 1.16
C LEU A 144 21.11 -16.35 1.36
N ALA A 145 21.29 -17.66 1.16
CA ALA A 145 20.22 -18.65 1.30
C ALA A 145 19.81 -18.85 2.77
N SER A 146 20.76 -18.78 3.71
CA SER A 146 20.48 -18.93 5.15
C SER A 146 19.72 -17.75 5.76
N LEU A 147 19.69 -16.59 5.08
CA LEU A 147 19.02 -15.38 5.57
C LEU A 147 17.51 -15.38 5.30
N ILE A 148 17.03 -16.19 4.34
CA ILE A 148 15.63 -16.18 3.88
C ILE A 148 14.79 -17.20 4.66
N GLU A 149 15.35 -18.37 5.00
CA GLU A 149 14.63 -19.43 5.72
C GLU A 149 14.40 -19.10 7.21
N SER A 150 15.24 -18.27 7.83
CA SER A 150 15.19 -17.96 9.27
C SER A 150 14.43 -16.67 9.63
N ARG A 151 13.99 -15.88 8.63
CA ARG A 151 13.52 -14.50 8.82
C ARG A 151 12.01 -14.28 8.90
N TRP A 152 11.21 -15.35 8.91
CA TRP A 152 9.76 -15.25 9.09
C TRP A 152 9.32 -15.22 10.56
N GLN A 153 10.27 -15.12 11.49
CA GLN A 153 10.00 -14.87 12.90
C GLN A 153 10.91 -13.77 13.42
N SER A 154 10.29 -12.62 13.71
CA SER A 154 10.69 -11.59 14.68
C SER A 154 11.12 -10.22 14.13
N ALA A 155 10.42 -9.21 14.71
CA ALA A 155 10.52 -7.75 14.59
C ALA A 155 10.35 -7.18 13.18
N GLY A 156 9.19 -6.55 12.91
CA GLY A 156 8.77 -5.98 11.62
C GLY A 156 8.70 -4.45 11.60
N CYS A 157 8.79 -3.83 10.41
CA CYS A 157 8.47 -2.42 10.22
C CYS A 157 7.06 -2.20 9.65
N PRO A 158 6.35 -1.14 10.07
CA PRO A 158 4.89 -1.19 10.13
C PRO A 158 4.21 -0.23 9.16
N LEU A 159 4.92 0.28 8.15
CA LEU A 159 4.25 1.04 7.08
C LEU A 159 3.40 0.13 6.18
N LEU A 160 3.71 -1.17 6.15
CA LEU A 160 2.99 -2.18 5.38
C LEU A 160 2.35 -3.28 6.25
N SER A 161 2.52 -3.22 7.58
CA SER A 161 1.89 -4.17 8.51
C SER A 161 0.37 -4.05 8.49
N ASP A 162 -0.14 -2.82 8.37
CA ASP A 162 -1.58 -2.54 8.27
C ASP A 162 -2.18 -3.07 6.97
N PHE A 163 -1.32 -3.49 6.04
CA PHE A 163 -1.62 -4.03 4.72
C PHE A 163 -1.28 -5.53 4.60
N GLY A 164 -0.98 -6.21 5.72
CA GLY A 164 -0.67 -7.64 5.77
C GLY A 164 0.70 -8.03 5.17
N CYS A 165 1.56 -7.04 4.89
CA CYS A 165 2.89 -7.25 4.32
C CYS A 165 3.94 -6.88 5.38
N ASN A 166 4.52 -7.89 6.05
CA ASN A 166 5.60 -7.67 7.00
C ASN A 166 6.89 -7.42 6.21
N VAL A 167 7.24 -6.15 5.98
CA VAL A 167 8.57 -5.79 5.50
C VAL A 167 9.49 -5.74 6.70
N PRO A 168 10.63 -6.46 6.69
CA PRO A 168 11.58 -6.42 7.79
C PRO A 168 11.99 -4.96 8.06
N PRO A 169 12.30 -4.61 9.31
CA PRO A 169 12.76 -3.28 9.67
C PRO A 169 13.87 -2.88 8.72
N PRO A 170 13.87 -1.64 8.19
CA PRO A 170 15.01 -1.13 7.46
C PRO A 170 16.22 -1.38 8.34
N GLU A 171 17.13 -2.24 7.86
CA GLU A 171 18.39 -2.43 8.54
C GLU A 171 19.01 -1.05 8.71
N SER A 172 19.48 -0.75 9.93
CA SER A 172 20.13 0.52 10.19
C SER A 172 21.20 0.74 9.13
N HIS A 173 21.16 1.86 8.42
CA HIS A 173 22.13 2.17 7.37
C HIS A 173 23.56 1.90 7.90
N PRO A 174 24.46 1.29 7.12
CA PRO A 174 25.79 0.89 7.62
C PRO A 174 26.55 2.02 8.34
N ALA A 175 26.36 3.27 7.89
CA ALA A 175 26.90 4.46 8.55
C ALA A 175 26.34 4.65 9.97
N ASN A 176 25.04 4.46 10.18
CA ASN A 176 24.43 4.58 11.51
C ASN A 176 24.93 3.45 12.42
N ARG A 177 25.06 2.23 11.90
CA ARG A 177 25.64 1.12 12.67
C ARG A 177 27.07 1.43 13.10
N PHE A 178 27.89 1.95 12.19
CA PHE A 178 29.22 2.43 12.50
C PHE A 178 29.19 3.52 13.58
N LEU A 179 28.31 4.52 13.48
CA LEU A 179 28.23 5.60 14.47
C LEU A 179 27.84 5.08 15.86
N VAL A 180 26.88 4.17 15.95
CA VAL A 180 26.49 3.53 17.21
C VAL A 180 27.68 2.78 17.83
N GLU A 181 28.35 1.93 17.05
CA GLU A 181 29.52 1.17 17.50
C GLU A 181 30.68 2.09 17.89
N TRP A 182 30.93 3.14 17.11
CA TRP A 182 32.01 4.11 17.32
C TRP A 182 31.82 4.89 18.62
N PHE A 183 30.63 5.45 18.85
CA PHE A 183 30.35 6.26 20.03
C PHE A 183 30.06 5.44 21.29
N ALA A 184 29.76 4.13 21.16
CA ALA A 184 29.65 3.24 22.31
C ALA A 184 30.98 3.09 23.07
N ILE A 185 32.11 3.15 22.37
CA ILE A 185 33.46 3.08 22.98
C ILE A 185 34.14 4.46 23.11
N ARG A 186 33.62 5.48 22.44
CA ARG A 186 34.14 6.86 22.46
C ARG A 186 33.00 7.85 22.62
N PRO A 187 32.51 8.08 23.85
CA PRO A 187 31.42 9.04 24.08
C PRO A 187 31.78 10.44 23.54
N PRO A 188 30.81 11.22 23.05
CA PRO A 188 31.07 12.58 22.59
C PRO A 188 31.65 13.44 23.72
N GLU A 189 32.69 14.21 23.40
CA GLU A 189 33.33 15.13 24.34
C GLU A 189 32.51 16.43 24.51
N GLY A 190 32.84 17.22 25.54
CA GLY A 190 32.27 18.55 25.72
C GLY A 190 30.78 18.59 26.10
N GLY A 191 30.23 17.49 26.62
CA GLY A 191 28.82 17.40 27.05
C GLY A 191 27.82 17.24 25.91
N LEU A 192 28.30 16.93 24.70
CA LEU A 192 27.48 16.62 23.53
C LEU A 192 26.76 15.28 23.71
N ARG A 193 25.49 15.23 23.32
CA ARG A 193 24.63 14.06 23.53
C ARG A 193 24.49 13.23 22.26
N LEU A 194 24.18 11.95 22.42
CA LEU A 194 23.73 11.09 21.32
C LEU A 194 22.21 11.15 21.18
N CYS A 195 21.72 10.93 19.96
CA CYS A 195 20.30 10.72 19.72
C CYS A 195 19.82 9.47 20.47
N SER A 196 18.72 9.58 21.20
CA SER A 196 18.16 8.49 22.01
C SER A 196 17.56 7.34 21.20
N HIS A 197 17.37 7.52 19.88
CA HIS A 197 17.01 6.41 19.01
C HIS A 197 18.23 5.50 18.78
N ALA A 198 18.19 4.29 19.34
CA ALA A 198 19.33 3.37 19.39
C ALA A 198 19.99 3.07 18.03
N SER A 199 19.22 3.05 16.93
CA SER A 199 19.75 2.83 15.57
C SER A 199 20.16 4.10 14.82
N CYS A 200 20.19 5.26 15.48
CA CYS A 200 20.66 6.52 14.89
C CYS A 200 22.17 6.72 15.05
N GLY A 201 22.67 6.66 16.30
CA GLY A 201 24.08 6.89 16.62
C GLY A 201 24.59 8.31 16.40
N LYS A 202 23.74 9.26 15.97
CA LYS A 202 24.16 10.62 15.65
C LYS A 202 24.49 11.41 16.93
N PRO A 203 25.69 12.02 17.04
CA PRO A 203 26.02 12.97 18.11
C PRO A 203 25.53 14.38 17.79
N GLU A 204 25.29 15.17 18.83
CA GLU A 204 25.15 16.62 18.72
C GLU A 204 26.42 17.23 18.14
N THR A 205 26.27 18.28 17.33
CA THR A 205 27.39 19.11 16.88
C THR A 205 27.57 20.36 17.74
N ARG A 206 26.50 20.76 18.44
CA ARG A 206 26.45 21.87 19.38
C ARG A 206 25.64 21.47 20.62
N LYS A 207 25.99 22.01 21.78
CA LYS A 207 25.25 21.74 23.03
C LYS A 207 23.77 22.08 22.85
N HIS A 208 22.89 21.17 23.28
CA HIS A 208 21.43 21.35 23.26
C HIS A 208 20.80 21.48 21.86
N GLU A 209 21.48 21.00 20.82
CA GLU A 209 20.94 20.96 19.45
C GLU A 209 19.75 19.99 19.33
N PHE A 210 19.74 18.91 20.11
CA PHE A 210 18.69 17.89 20.01
C PHE A 210 17.44 18.26 20.81
N ARG A 211 16.27 17.98 20.22
CA ARG A 211 14.97 18.24 20.86
C ARG A 211 14.71 17.21 21.93
N ARG A 212 14.34 17.67 23.13
CA ARG A 212 13.89 16.81 24.24
C ARG A 212 12.46 16.31 24.02
N CYS A 213 12.13 15.14 24.56
CA CYS A 213 10.73 14.73 24.66
C CYS A 213 9.96 15.72 25.54
N SER A 214 8.86 16.28 25.03
CA SER A 214 8.06 17.27 25.76
C SER A 214 7.38 16.71 27.01
N VAL A 215 7.18 15.40 27.10
CA VAL A 215 6.53 14.76 28.24
C VAL A 215 7.54 14.50 29.37
N CYS A 216 8.61 13.77 29.09
CA CYS A 216 9.54 13.33 30.13
C CYS A 216 10.82 14.16 30.24
N GLY A 217 11.19 14.98 29.26
CA GLY A 217 12.45 15.72 29.24
C GLY A 217 13.76 14.90 29.16
N ASN A 218 13.71 13.58 29.39
CA ASN A 218 14.90 12.75 29.65
C ASN A 218 15.60 12.22 28.39
N VAL A 219 14.89 12.15 27.25
CA VAL A 219 15.44 11.66 25.98
C VAL A 219 15.56 12.80 24.97
N ASN A 220 16.55 12.71 24.08
CA ASN A 220 16.91 13.76 23.12
C ASN A 220 16.93 13.18 21.69
N TYR A 221 16.37 13.89 20.73
CA TYR A 221 16.25 13.43 19.35
C TYR A 221 16.82 14.43 18.35
N CYS A 222 17.60 13.91 17.40
CA CYS A 222 18.14 14.71 16.30
C CYS A 222 17.08 15.11 15.25
N SER A 223 15.91 14.47 15.26
CA SER A 223 14.80 14.75 14.33
C SER A 223 13.46 14.20 14.86
N ARG A 224 12.35 14.73 14.32
CA ARG A 224 11.00 14.24 14.60
C ARG A 224 10.80 12.77 14.17
N ALA A 225 11.48 12.35 13.10
CA ALA A 225 11.47 10.96 12.64
C ALA A 225 12.10 9.99 13.66
N CYS A 226 13.26 10.36 14.24
CA CYS A 226 13.90 9.54 15.29
C CYS A 226 13.03 9.43 16.54
N GLN A 227 12.35 10.52 16.93
CA GLN A 227 11.40 10.49 18.04
C GLN A 227 10.23 9.54 17.75
N ALA A 228 9.62 9.62 16.57
CA ALA A 228 8.50 8.76 16.20
C ALA A 228 8.88 7.26 16.18
N LEU A 229 10.08 6.96 15.68
CA LEU A 229 10.60 5.59 15.67
C LEU A 229 10.87 5.08 17.09
N ASP A 230 11.56 5.85 17.92
CA ASP A 230 11.85 5.47 19.32
C ASP A 230 10.57 5.34 20.16
N TRP A 231 9.60 6.25 19.96
CA TRP A 231 8.26 6.17 20.57
C TRP A 231 7.58 4.83 20.25
N LYS A 232 7.64 4.41 18.99
CA LYS A 232 6.99 3.19 18.51
C LYS A 232 7.60 1.90 19.07
N ILE A 233 8.93 1.88 19.27
CA ILE A 233 9.65 0.65 19.64
C ILE A 233 9.84 0.50 21.15
N ARG A 234 9.96 1.61 21.90
CA ARG A 234 10.38 1.55 23.31
C ARG A 234 9.80 2.71 24.13
N HIS A 235 10.01 3.94 23.69
CA HIS A 235 9.84 5.10 24.57
C HIS A 235 8.40 5.31 25.04
N LYS A 236 7.37 4.93 24.27
CA LYS A 236 5.96 5.03 24.70
C LYS A 236 5.67 4.32 26.02
N HIS A 237 6.39 3.25 26.35
CA HIS A 237 6.19 2.48 27.58
C HIS A 237 7.04 2.97 28.76
N GLU A 238 8.08 3.77 28.50
CA GLU A 238 9.04 4.25 29.50
C GLU A 238 8.89 5.76 29.77
N CYS A 239 8.07 6.46 28.99
CA CYS A 239 7.89 7.90 29.10
C CYS A 239 7.01 8.25 30.30
N LEU A 240 7.61 8.85 31.32
CA LEU A 240 6.94 9.37 32.51
C LEU A 240 7.17 10.88 32.63
N PRO A 241 6.13 11.68 32.97
CA PRO A 241 6.28 13.12 33.18
C PRO A 241 7.33 13.42 34.24
N LEU A 242 8.14 14.45 33.98
CA LEU A 242 9.11 14.93 34.96
C LEU A 242 8.33 15.72 36.03
N GLY A 243 7.92 15.07 37.11
CA GLY A 243 7.20 15.76 38.19
C GLY A 243 6.59 14.89 39.29
N ARG A 244 7.43 14.40 40.22
CA ARG A 244 7.14 14.34 41.66
C ARG A 244 8.41 13.95 42.44
N TRP A 245 8.71 14.72 43.50
CA TRP A 245 9.78 14.57 44.52
C TRP A 245 11.18 15.04 44.06
N HIS A 246 11.85 16.04 44.66
CA HIS A 246 11.71 16.73 45.95
C HIS A 246 12.23 18.18 45.79
N ASP A 247 11.42 19.17 46.18
CA ASP A 247 11.93 20.51 46.52
C ASP A 247 12.79 20.34 47.77
N GLY A 248 14.10 20.37 47.58
CA GLY A 248 15.10 20.50 48.62
C GLY A 248 15.94 21.72 48.25
N GLU A 249 16.00 22.63 49.20
CA GLU A 249 16.49 24.01 49.13
C GLU A 249 17.96 24.13 48.66
N ASP A 250 18.31 25.37 48.31
CA ASP A 250 19.66 25.93 48.09
C ASP A 250 20.21 25.76 46.65
N GLU A 251 20.63 26.77 45.89
CA GLU A 251 21.10 28.13 46.20
C GLU A 251 21.11 28.99 44.91
N GLU A 252 21.14 30.31 45.11
CA GLU A 252 21.04 31.44 44.18
C GLU A 252 22.07 31.46 43.02
N ASP A 253 21.61 31.85 41.81
CA ASP A 253 22.25 32.79 40.86
C ASP A 253 21.24 32.97 39.70
N GLY A 254 20.69 34.13 39.33
CA GLY A 254 21.20 35.49 39.34
C GLY A 254 20.98 36.05 37.93
N GLY A 255 20.06 37.00 37.78
CA GLY A 255 20.10 38.03 36.72
C GLY A 255 19.29 37.81 35.43
N ASP A 256 18.29 38.70 35.28
CA ASP A 256 17.99 39.52 34.09
C ASP A 256 17.35 38.85 32.87
N GLU A 257 16.46 39.44 32.08
CA GLU A 257 15.51 40.57 32.11
C GLU A 257 14.78 40.39 30.76
N ASP A 258 13.52 40.83 30.70
CA ASP A 258 12.78 41.25 29.50
C ASP A 258 12.43 40.23 28.40
N ASP A 259 11.13 39.97 28.22
CA ASP A 259 10.34 40.69 27.21
C ASP A 259 8.89 40.15 27.19
N GLU A 260 7.96 41.09 27.40
CA GLU A 260 6.54 40.97 27.08
C GLU A 260 6.36 40.91 25.55
N ASP A 261 5.60 39.93 25.03
CA ASP A 261 4.82 40.13 23.80
C ASP A 261 3.62 39.17 23.81
N ASP A 262 2.48 39.73 24.21
CA ASP A 262 1.15 39.17 24.03
C ASP A 262 0.76 39.28 22.55
N GLY A 263 0.55 38.13 21.91
CA GLY A 263 0.04 38.05 20.55
C GLY A 263 -1.02 36.97 20.43
N ASP A 264 -2.24 37.33 20.84
CA ASP A 264 -3.48 36.59 20.58
C ASP A 264 -3.56 36.16 19.10
N VAL A 265 -3.84 34.87 18.87
CA VAL A 265 -4.38 34.41 17.58
C VAL A 265 -5.71 33.75 17.88
N GLU A 266 -6.75 34.50 17.55
CA GLU A 266 -8.16 34.13 17.62
C GLU A 266 -8.40 32.86 16.79
N GLU A 267 -9.11 31.91 17.40
CA GLU A 267 -9.76 30.79 16.74
C GLU A 267 -10.97 31.33 15.96
N GLU A 268 -10.92 31.26 14.63
CA GLU A 268 -12.13 31.40 13.81
C GLU A 268 -12.48 30.02 13.24
N ASP A 269 -13.48 29.43 13.89
CA ASP A 269 -14.34 28.39 13.37
C ASP A 269 -15.17 28.96 12.21
N GLU A 270 -15.08 28.38 11.01
CA GLU A 270 -16.10 28.58 9.98
C GLU A 270 -16.80 27.24 9.70
N GLU A 271 -18.06 27.22 10.12
CA GLU A 271 -19.05 26.17 9.98
C GLU A 271 -19.56 26.02 8.54
N GLU A 272 -20.20 24.87 8.32
CA GLU A 272 -20.86 24.40 7.11
C GLU A 272 -21.97 25.35 6.61
N GLU A 273 -22.09 25.52 5.29
CA GLU A 273 -23.37 25.92 4.67
C GLU A 273 -23.75 24.92 3.57
N ASP A 274 -24.77 24.12 3.89
CA ASP A 274 -25.64 23.40 2.97
C ASP A 274 -26.52 24.41 2.23
N ASP A 275 -26.57 24.37 0.90
CA ASP A 275 -27.64 25.05 0.15
C ASP A 275 -28.24 24.15 -0.94
N GLU A 276 -29.39 23.60 -0.56
CA GLU A 276 -30.40 22.93 -1.36
C GLU A 276 -31.24 24.01 -2.10
N LEU A 277 -31.22 24.02 -3.44
CA LEU A 277 -32.15 24.83 -4.23
C LEU A 277 -32.87 23.98 -5.29
N ASP A 278 -33.96 23.38 -4.85
CA ASP A 278 -35.12 23.02 -5.67
C ASP A 278 -35.99 24.28 -5.89
N ARG A 279 -36.22 24.68 -7.15
CA ARG A 279 -37.57 24.86 -7.73
C ARG A 279 -37.59 25.59 -9.08
N ARG A 280 -38.28 24.92 -10.00
CA ARG A 280 -39.25 25.42 -10.99
C ARG A 280 -38.74 26.29 -12.15
N ASN A 281 -38.92 25.76 -13.36
CA ASN A 281 -39.98 26.29 -14.21
C ASN A 281 -40.75 25.14 -14.87
N ASP A 282 -42.03 25.08 -14.52
CA ASP A 282 -43.12 24.48 -15.27
C ASP A 282 -43.33 25.23 -16.61
N ASP A 283 -44.28 24.70 -17.41
CA ASP A 283 -44.94 25.27 -18.59
C ASP A 283 -44.35 24.83 -19.96
N PHE A 284 -45.11 24.29 -20.92
CA PHE A 284 -46.56 24.07 -21.05
C PHE A 284 -46.84 23.30 -22.37
N ASN A 285 -47.78 22.35 -22.31
CA ASN A 285 -48.63 21.78 -23.38
C ASN A 285 -47.98 21.15 -24.64
N GLY A 286 -48.39 19.97 -25.08
CA GLY A 286 -49.75 19.43 -25.11
C GLY A 286 -50.30 19.60 -26.52
N ASP A 287 -50.17 18.57 -27.36
CA ASP A 287 -51.11 18.40 -28.48
C ASP A 287 -51.44 16.93 -28.70
N SER A 288 -52.75 16.72 -28.75
CA SER A 288 -53.49 15.50 -28.96
C SER A 288 -53.78 15.35 -30.45
N GLY A 289 -53.42 14.21 -31.04
CA GLY A 289 -53.73 13.92 -32.44
C GLY A 289 -53.94 12.44 -32.69
N SER A 290 -55.17 11.99 -32.49
CA SER A 290 -55.73 10.70 -32.86
C SER A 290 -55.52 10.33 -34.33
N MET A 291 -55.23 9.05 -34.62
CA MET A 291 -55.88 8.35 -35.75
C MET A 291 -55.73 6.84 -35.62
N GLN A 292 -56.88 6.19 -35.41
CA GLN A 292 -57.11 4.77 -35.64
C GLN A 292 -57.09 4.48 -37.14
N THR A 293 -56.61 3.31 -37.55
CA THR A 293 -57.32 2.42 -38.48
C THR A 293 -56.80 1.00 -38.37
N ASP A 294 -57.75 0.08 -38.42
CA ASP A 294 -57.70 -1.37 -38.35
C ASP A 294 -56.83 -2.05 -39.43
N GLY A 295 -56.48 -3.32 -39.20
CA GLY A 295 -55.81 -4.15 -40.21
C GLY A 295 -55.60 -5.59 -39.77
N ALA A 296 -56.67 -6.37 -39.84
CA ALA A 296 -56.77 -7.76 -39.42
C ALA A 296 -56.04 -8.77 -40.36
N ILE A 297 -55.80 -9.96 -39.79
CA ILE A 297 -55.94 -11.30 -40.42
C ILE A 297 -54.78 -11.92 -41.23
N THR A 298 -54.50 -13.16 -40.79
CA THR A 298 -53.78 -14.30 -41.33
C THR A 298 -53.61 -14.44 -42.86
N ARG A 299 -52.41 -14.81 -43.30
CA ARG A 299 -52.02 -16.16 -43.76
C ARG A 299 -50.52 -16.26 -44.00
#